data_AF-Q87W46-F1
#
_entry.id   AF-Q87W46-F1
#
_cell.length_a   1.000
_cell.length_b   1.000
_cell.length_c   1.000
_cell.angle_alpha   90.00
_cell.angle_beta   90.00
_cell.angle_gamma   90.00
#
_symmetry.space_group_name_H-M   'P 1'
#
loop_
_entity.id
_entity.type
_entity.pdbx_description
1 polymer ?
#
loop_
_entity_poly.entity_id
_entity_poly.type
_entity_poly.pdbx_seq_one_letter_code
_entity_poly.pdbx_strand_id
1 'polypeptide(L)'
;MRFDAARGQKPKAPMDAPSSLRLRAIAGGMPSEEAGTTAPADVNQPPPADVRPEMGVGPVRLFVKLMVGTLALSTGVRFARYPGDFAKDPGGSVWAAINLQHRSSVTHLEQGNKTVLERFGAHIPKDSACFKARADVTHDVPSGVAGQWNHKTQRVKLNPNIHFESHPAQVAGHEFIHCYTHPEFVERHIKHPHWKALNEGLTTRLTEKLPDPKRLLPIPLAKDPYHGFKLSTGDSWPDAARRIEDEVGEDVLLKAFFGGDDQAISEVAKAAAQIYPKIASRITERELYQAGSMRGGQQLAECYVGALLKNGQKLPDSFTNYLLPVFSYSDISPGHAKKIQAQAEKSQKRMGIVFDTAFFSPDLKTQRLALGMLREDLLMHWKKVIPDRK
;
A
#
# COMPACT_ATOMS: atom_id res chain seq x y z
N MET A 1 15.35 15.67 -0.96
CA MET A 1 15.15 15.89 -2.42
C MET A 1 13.65 15.95 -2.67
N ARG A 2 13.17 16.86 -3.54
CA ARG A 2 11.73 17.01 -3.85
C ARG A 2 11.26 15.84 -4.72
N PHE A 3 10.06 15.33 -4.46
CA PHE A 3 9.41 14.30 -5.27
C PHE A 3 8.32 14.95 -6.15
N ASP A 4 8.64 15.21 -7.41
CA ASP A 4 7.69 15.63 -8.44
C ASP A 4 7.61 14.55 -9.53
N ALA A 5 6.73 13.57 -9.36
CA ALA A 5 6.35 12.60 -10.41
C ALA A 5 5.04 11.85 -10.08
N ALA A 6 3.96 12.57 -9.79
CA ALA A 6 2.62 11.98 -9.61
C ALA A 6 1.50 12.85 -10.24
N ARG A 7 1.71 13.33 -11.47
CA ARG A 7 0.64 13.86 -12.32
C ARG A 7 0.21 12.77 -13.29
N GLY A 8 -0.97 12.16 -13.07
CA GLY A 8 -1.42 11.09 -13.96
C GLY A 8 -2.77 10.45 -13.68
N GLN A 9 -3.39 10.64 -12.51
CA GLN A 9 -4.78 10.20 -12.25
C GLN A 9 -5.39 11.09 -11.16
N LYS A 10 -6.32 11.98 -11.54
CA LYS A 10 -7.21 12.64 -10.58
C LYS A 10 -8.43 11.74 -10.36
N PRO A 11 -8.74 11.27 -9.14
CA PRO A 11 -10.07 10.73 -8.88
C PRO A 11 -11.10 11.84 -9.12
N LYS A 12 -12.25 11.50 -9.72
CA LYS A 12 -13.39 12.42 -9.79
C LYS A 12 -13.82 12.75 -8.37
N ALA A 13 -14.09 14.02 -8.09
CA ALA A 13 -14.68 14.42 -6.82
C ALA A 13 -16.07 13.77 -6.68
N PRO A 14 -16.45 13.24 -5.51
CA PRO A 14 -17.85 13.03 -5.20
C PRO A 14 -18.55 14.41 -5.19
N MET A 15 -19.75 14.48 -5.77
CA MET A 15 -20.47 15.75 -5.87
C MET A 15 -21.01 16.20 -4.51
N ASP A 16 -21.11 17.52 -4.37
CA ASP A 16 -22.01 18.25 -3.48
C ASP A 16 -22.04 17.86 -1.99
N ALA A 17 -21.05 18.37 -1.25
CA ALA A 17 -21.24 18.66 0.17
C ALA A 17 -22.01 20.00 0.32
N PRO A 18 -23.24 20.02 0.87
CA PRO A 18 -23.92 21.27 1.18
C PRO A 18 -23.20 22.01 2.32
N SER A 19 -22.96 23.31 2.12
CA SER A 19 -22.10 24.13 2.97
C SER A 19 -22.67 24.48 4.36
N SER A 20 -21.78 24.39 5.36
CA SER A 20 -21.68 25.27 6.54
C SER A 20 -22.95 25.68 7.30
N LEU A 21 -23.34 24.88 8.29
CA LEU A 21 -24.12 25.37 9.43
C LEU A 21 -23.18 26.00 10.46
N ARG A 22 -23.07 27.34 10.46
CA ARG A 22 -22.34 28.11 11.47
C ARG A 22 -23.12 28.11 12.79
N LEU A 23 -22.79 27.24 13.74
CA LEU A 23 -23.16 27.49 15.14
C LEU A 23 -22.20 28.53 15.76
N ARG A 24 -22.72 29.75 15.99
CA ARG A 24 -22.15 30.66 16.99
C ARG A 24 -22.58 30.16 18.36
N ALA A 25 -21.63 29.73 19.18
CA ALA A 25 -21.84 29.69 20.62
C ALA A 25 -21.66 31.12 21.16
N ILE A 26 -22.64 31.63 21.91
CA ILE A 26 -22.49 32.80 22.77
C ILE A 26 -23.00 32.39 24.15
N ALA A 27 -22.19 32.65 25.17
CA ALA A 27 -22.47 32.30 26.55
C ALA A 27 -23.19 33.43 27.30
N GLY A 28 -23.90 33.04 28.36
CA GLY A 28 -24.42 33.82 29.51
C GLY A 28 -24.51 35.36 29.46
N GLY A 29 -25.73 35.87 29.70
CA GLY A 29 -25.97 37.26 30.10
C GLY A 29 -27.45 37.54 30.39
N MET A 30 -27.76 37.96 31.62
CA MET A 30 -29.02 38.55 32.10
C MET A 30 -28.66 39.86 32.84
N PRO A 31 -29.59 40.79 33.15
CA PRO A 31 -30.92 41.08 32.56
C PRO A 31 -31.09 42.59 32.19
N SER A 32 -32.24 42.99 31.64
CA SER A 32 -32.77 44.37 31.78
C SER A 32 -34.28 44.46 31.50
N GLU A 33 -34.93 45.50 32.02
CA GLU A 33 -36.39 45.64 32.20
C GLU A 33 -37.17 46.31 31.05
N GLU A 34 -38.49 46.12 31.14
CA GLU A 34 -39.61 47.05 30.84
C GLU A 34 -40.13 47.42 29.43
N ALA A 35 -41.46 47.67 29.45
CA ALA A 35 -42.39 48.20 28.43
C ALA A 35 -42.98 47.22 27.39
N GLY A 36 -44.30 47.15 27.17
CA GLY A 36 -45.42 47.89 27.81
C GLY A 36 -46.81 47.31 27.46
N THR A 37 -47.84 47.81 28.13
CA THR A 37 -49.20 47.24 28.26
C THR A 37 -50.11 47.46 27.04
N THR A 38 -51.02 46.51 26.73
CA THR A 38 -52.45 46.79 26.42
C THR A 38 -53.34 45.52 26.38
N ALA A 39 -54.52 45.64 26.97
CA ALA A 39 -55.72 44.78 26.86
C ALA A 39 -56.95 45.74 26.76
N PRO A 40 -58.23 45.34 26.51
CA PRO A 40 -58.90 44.02 26.55
C PRO A 40 -59.55 43.66 25.16
N ALA A 41 -60.64 42.89 24.93
CA ALA A 41 -61.68 42.28 25.78
C ALA A 41 -62.41 41.06 25.14
N ASP A 42 -63.19 40.38 25.99
CA ASP A 42 -64.40 39.54 25.78
C ASP A 42 -64.64 38.61 24.56
N VAL A 43 -64.62 37.30 24.89
CA VAL A 43 -65.78 36.37 24.84
C VAL A 43 -66.78 36.45 23.67
N ASN A 44 -66.65 35.53 22.70
CA ASN A 44 -67.65 34.50 22.36
C ASN A 44 -67.30 33.75 21.05
N GLN A 45 -66.94 32.46 21.13
CA GLN A 45 -67.23 31.45 20.09
C GLN A 45 -66.98 30.01 20.60
N PRO A 46 -67.79 29.01 20.19
CA PRO A 46 -67.69 27.63 20.67
C PRO A 46 -66.53 26.86 19.98
N PRO A 47 -66.04 25.76 20.57
CA PRO A 47 -64.87 25.05 20.06
C PRO A 47 -65.20 24.23 18.80
N PRO A 48 -64.45 24.38 17.70
CA PRO A 48 -64.51 23.46 16.58
C PRO A 48 -63.47 22.34 16.74
N ALA A 49 -63.98 21.11 16.82
CA ALA A 49 -63.31 19.83 16.55
C ALA A 49 -61.98 19.52 17.28
N ASP A 50 -62.07 18.49 18.13
CA ASP A 50 -60.97 17.74 18.73
C ASP A 50 -60.08 17.07 17.64
N VAL A 51 -59.18 17.85 17.02
CA VAL A 51 -58.08 17.31 16.22
C VAL A 51 -57.06 16.72 17.19
N ARG A 52 -57.32 15.48 17.60
CA ARG A 52 -56.32 14.62 18.23
C ARG A 52 -55.02 14.74 17.43
N PRO A 53 -53.89 15.15 18.04
CA PRO A 53 -52.61 14.93 17.39
C PRO A 53 -52.49 13.41 17.22
N GLU A 54 -52.36 12.93 15.98
CA GLU A 54 -51.91 11.56 15.79
C GLU A 54 -50.53 11.44 16.44
N MET A 55 -50.49 10.83 17.62
CA MET A 55 -49.24 10.38 18.26
C MET A 55 -48.66 9.14 17.55
N GLY A 56 -48.92 9.00 16.25
CA GLY A 56 -48.11 8.21 15.36
C GLY A 56 -46.76 8.90 15.21
N VAL A 57 -45.75 8.44 15.96
CA VAL A 57 -44.36 8.77 15.62
C VAL A 57 -44.08 8.06 14.29
N GLY A 58 -44.33 8.75 13.18
CA GLY A 58 -44.18 8.18 11.84
C GLY A 58 -42.82 7.49 11.70
N PRO A 59 -42.73 6.34 11.01
CA PRO A 59 -41.58 5.44 11.09
C PRO A 59 -40.24 6.13 10.77
N VAL A 60 -40.24 7.10 9.85
CA VAL A 60 -39.09 7.97 9.55
C VAL A 60 -38.64 8.80 10.76
N ARG A 61 -39.59 9.43 11.48
CA ARG A 61 -39.31 10.25 12.68
C ARG A 61 -38.88 9.40 13.87
N LEU A 62 -39.37 8.16 13.97
CA LEU A 62 -38.91 7.19 14.97
C LEU A 62 -37.46 6.75 14.65
N PHE A 63 -37.18 6.40 13.39
CA PHE A 63 -35.85 6.00 12.94
C PHE A 63 -34.82 7.12 13.14
N VAL A 64 -35.14 8.36 12.77
CA VAL A 64 -34.26 9.52 13.01
C VAL A 64 -34.00 9.73 14.51
N LYS A 65 -35.01 9.62 15.38
CA LYS A 65 -34.82 9.70 16.84
C LYS A 65 -33.91 8.58 17.38
N LEU A 66 -34.09 7.34 16.91
CA LEU A 66 -33.25 6.20 17.30
C LEU A 66 -31.80 6.39 16.83
N MET A 67 -31.59 6.84 15.59
CA MET A 67 -30.27 7.15 15.05
C MET A 67 -29.59 8.24 15.86
N VAL A 68 -30.24 9.40 16.07
CA VAL A 68 -29.68 10.51 16.85
C VAL A 68 -29.40 10.10 18.31
N GLY A 69 -30.29 9.33 18.94
CA GLY A 69 -30.07 8.81 20.29
C GLY A 69 -28.86 7.86 20.36
N THR A 70 -28.72 6.96 19.38
CA THR A 70 -27.58 6.03 19.28
C THR A 70 -26.26 6.78 19.04
N LEU A 71 -26.28 7.82 18.20
CA LEU A 71 -25.13 8.67 17.92
C LEU A 71 -24.71 9.52 19.13
N ALA A 72 -25.68 10.05 19.89
CA ALA A 72 -25.42 10.77 21.13
C ALA A 72 -24.83 9.84 22.20
N LEU A 73 -25.35 8.62 22.33
CA LEU A 73 -24.79 7.58 23.20
C LEU A 73 -23.39 7.15 22.78
N SER A 74 -23.14 6.86 21.49
CA SER A 74 -21.83 6.43 21.02
C SER A 74 -20.77 7.51 21.21
N THR A 75 -21.12 8.76 20.88
CA THR A 75 -20.24 9.93 21.05
C THR A 75 -20.00 10.22 22.53
N GLY A 76 -21.04 10.22 23.37
CA GLY A 76 -20.93 10.44 24.81
C GLY A 76 -20.09 9.37 25.52
N VAL A 77 -20.28 8.09 25.19
CA VAL A 77 -19.46 6.98 25.73
C VAL A 77 -18.00 7.10 25.27
N ARG A 78 -17.75 7.45 24.00
CA ARG A 78 -16.38 7.63 23.48
C ARG A 78 -15.71 8.84 24.13
N PHE A 79 -16.43 9.95 24.33
CA PHE A 79 -15.92 11.15 25.01
C PHE A 79 -15.62 10.89 26.50
N ALA A 80 -16.52 10.22 27.22
CA ALA A 80 -16.32 9.89 28.63
C ALA A 80 -15.15 8.93 28.87
N ARG A 81 -14.91 7.98 27.95
CA ARG A 81 -13.81 7.01 28.07
C ARG A 81 -12.48 7.53 27.50
N TYR A 82 -12.52 8.39 26.49
CA TYR A 82 -11.34 8.85 25.75
C TYR A 82 -11.38 10.36 25.45
N PRO A 83 -11.51 11.24 26.46
CA PRO A 83 -11.65 12.69 26.24
C PRO A 83 -10.44 13.30 25.51
N GLY A 84 -9.25 12.70 25.70
CA GLY A 84 -8.02 13.11 25.02
C GLY A 84 -8.02 12.90 23.50
N ASP A 85 -8.90 12.07 22.94
CA ASP A 85 -9.04 11.96 21.48
C ASP A 85 -9.81 13.14 20.92
N PHE A 86 -10.90 13.54 21.57
CA PHE A 86 -11.67 14.72 21.19
C PHE A 86 -10.89 16.03 21.37
N ALA A 87 -9.91 16.07 22.28
CA ALA A 87 -8.99 17.19 22.42
C ALA A 87 -7.92 17.24 21.31
N LYS A 88 -7.49 16.10 20.76
CA LYS A 88 -6.43 16.02 19.72
C LYS A 88 -6.97 16.04 18.30
N ASP A 89 -8.09 15.37 18.07
CA ASP A 89 -8.82 15.32 16.81
C ASP A 89 -10.33 15.34 17.10
N PRO A 90 -10.93 16.53 17.33
CA PRO A 90 -12.36 16.64 17.62
C PRO A 90 -13.21 16.16 16.43
N GLY A 91 -12.81 16.52 15.21
CA GLY A 91 -13.54 16.22 13.99
C GLY A 91 -13.55 14.73 13.69
N GLY A 92 -12.37 14.10 13.64
CA GLY A 92 -12.27 12.66 13.39
C GLY A 92 -12.81 11.82 14.55
N SER A 93 -12.73 12.27 15.81
CA SER A 93 -13.34 11.55 16.95
C SER A 93 -14.87 11.55 16.89
N VAL A 94 -15.50 12.65 16.48
CA VAL A 94 -16.95 12.71 16.22
C VAL A 94 -17.31 11.84 15.01
N TRP A 95 -16.58 11.95 13.89
CA TRP A 95 -16.79 11.06 12.73
C TRP A 95 -16.59 9.58 13.05
N ALA A 96 -15.65 9.23 13.92
CA ALA A 96 -15.42 7.87 14.39
C ALA A 96 -16.57 7.34 15.26
N ALA A 97 -17.17 8.20 16.09
CA ALA A 97 -18.37 7.86 16.86
C ALA A 97 -19.61 7.71 15.96
N ILE A 98 -19.73 8.53 14.91
CA ILE A 98 -20.80 8.45 13.92
C ILE A 98 -20.72 7.15 13.10
N ASN A 99 -19.53 6.81 12.61
CA ASN A 99 -19.29 5.61 11.78
C ASN A 99 -19.01 4.34 12.62
N LEU A 100 -19.26 4.36 13.93
CA LEU A 100 -19.05 3.24 14.87
C LEU A 100 -17.64 2.59 14.77
N GLN A 101 -16.62 3.38 14.42
CA GLN A 101 -15.25 2.92 14.21
C GLN A 101 -14.67 2.28 15.47
N HIS A 102 -13.99 1.14 15.31
CA HIS A 102 -13.27 0.48 16.39
C HIS A 102 -12.24 1.43 17.00
N ARG A 103 -12.23 1.54 18.33
CA ARG A 103 -11.20 2.27 19.06
C ARG A 103 -10.02 1.34 19.31
N SER A 104 -8.89 1.64 18.68
CA SER A 104 -7.62 0.94 18.90
C SER A 104 -7.14 1.09 20.35
N SER A 105 -6.25 0.21 20.82
CA SER A 105 -5.68 0.27 22.17
C SER A 105 -4.33 -0.43 22.22
N VAL A 106 -3.58 -0.28 23.31
CA VAL A 106 -2.31 -0.99 23.54
C VAL A 106 -2.51 -2.52 23.49
N THR A 107 -3.61 -3.03 24.03
CA THR A 107 -3.95 -4.47 23.96
C THR A 107 -4.09 -4.99 22.53
N HIS A 108 -4.52 -4.17 21.57
CA HIS A 108 -4.57 -4.55 20.15
C HIS A 108 -3.17 -4.61 19.52
N LEU A 109 -2.25 -3.71 19.93
CA LEU A 109 -0.85 -3.76 19.52
C LEU A 109 -0.14 -4.98 20.09
N GLU A 110 -0.32 -5.26 21.39
CA GLU A 110 0.21 -6.44 22.07
C GLU A 110 -0.31 -7.73 21.42
N GLN A 111 -1.62 -7.81 21.14
CA GLN A 111 -2.23 -8.93 20.43
C GLN A 111 -1.62 -9.11 19.03
N GLY A 112 -1.57 -8.04 18.22
CA GLY A 112 -1.01 -8.11 16.86
C GLY A 112 0.45 -8.58 16.85
N ASN A 113 1.28 -8.01 17.72
CA ASN A 113 2.68 -8.42 17.87
C ASN A 113 2.81 -9.89 18.29
N LYS A 114 2.07 -10.28 19.34
CA LYS A 114 2.06 -11.65 19.85
C LYS A 114 1.68 -12.65 18.77
N THR A 115 0.62 -12.37 18.01
CA THR A 115 0.16 -13.26 16.93
C THR A 115 1.18 -13.39 15.79
N VAL A 116 1.89 -12.32 15.44
CA VAL A 116 3.00 -12.37 14.47
C VAL A 116 4.16 -13.23 15.00
N LEU A 117 4.55 -13.07 16.26
CA LEU A 117 5.61 -13.86 16.89
C LEU A 117 5.22 -15.34 17.06
N GLU A 118 3.96 -15.63 17.38
CA GLU A 118 3.45 -17.01 17.46
C GLU A 118 3.43 -17.70 16.09
N ARG A 119 3.10 -16.98 15.01
CA ARG A 119 3.02 -17.57 13.65
C ARG A 119 4.37 -17.64 12.92
N PHE A 120 5.24 -16.65 13.10
CA PHE A 120 6.47 -16.45 12.30
C PHE A 120 7.76 -16.33 13.13
N GLY A 121 7.69 -16.29 14.46
CA GLY A 121 8.84 -16.05 15.35
C GLY A 121 10.02 -17.02 15.19
N ALA A 122 9.79 -18.23 14.68
CA ALA A 122 10.85 -19.18 14.35
C ALA A 122 11.80 -18.71 13.23
N HIS A 123 11.35 -17.79 12.37
CA HIS A 123 12.13 -17.22 11.26
C HIS A 123 12.66 -15.80 11.56
N ILE A 124 12.33 -15.23 12.72
CA ILE A 124 12.73 -13.87 13.11
C ILE A 124 14.02 -13.95 13.97
N PRO A 125 15.14 -13.32 13.55
CA PRO A 125 16.37 -13.29 14.34
C PRO A 125 16.17 -12.68 15.73
N LYS A 126 16.75 -13.29 16.76
CA LYS A 126 16.58 -12.90 18.18
C LYS A 126 17.05 -11.47 18.49
N ASP A 127 17.92 -10.92 17.65
CA ASP A 127 18.49 -9.58 17.71
C ASP A 127 17.76 -8.55 16.83
N SER A 128 16.64 -8.95 16.18
CA SER A 128 15.81 -8.05 15.36
C SER A 128 15.50 -6.74 16.07
N ALA A 129 15.79 -5.63 15.39
CA ALA A 129 15.58 -4.29 15.92
C ALA A 129 14.12 -4.02 16.32
N CYS A 130 13.17 -4.74 15.72
CA CYS A 130 11.74 -4.63 16.05
C CYS A 130 11.43 -5.00 17.52
N PHE A 131 12.20 -5.88 18.16
CA PHE A 131 12.04 -6.18 19.60
C PHE A 131 12.31 -4.96 20.51
N LYS A 132 12.96 -3.91 19.99
CA LYS A 132 13.22 -2.64 20.68
C LYS A 132 12.38 -1.49 20.15
N ALA A 133 11.55 -1.74 19.13
CA ALA A 133 10.65 -0.74 18.57
C ALA A 133 9.57 -0.34 19.58
N ARG A 134 9.16 0.93 19.54
CA ARG A 134 8.01 1.39 20.33
C ARG A 134 6.74 1.16 19.54
N ALA A 135 5.68 0.74 20.21
CA ALA A 135 4.35 0.61 19.61
C ALA A 135 3.37 1.54 20.34
N ASP A 136 2.67 2.41 19.61
CA ASP A 136 1.74 3.36 20.22
C ASP A 136 0.51 3.69 19.36
N VAL A 137 -0.60 3.97 20.04
CA VAL A 137 -1.86 4.37 19.41
C VAL A 137 -1.93 5.89 19.38
N THR A 138 -1.86 6.49 18.20
CA THR A 138 -1.58 7.93 18.04
C THR A 138 -2.28 8.56 16.85
N HIS A 139 -2.72 9.80 16.98
CA HIS A 139 -3.27 10.61 15.88
C HIS A 139 -2.17 11.09 14.90
N ASP A 140 -0.89 10.87 15.22
CA ASP A 140 0.27 11.13 14.35
C ASP A 140 0.44 10.00 13.30
N VAL A 141 -0.61 9.73 12.52
CA VAL A 141 -0.61 8.87 11.32
C VAL A 141 -1.27 9.63 10.16
N PRO A 142 -0.88 9.40 8.89
CA PRO A 142 -1.50 10.12 7.78
C PRO A 142 -3.02 9.88 7.68
N SER A 143 -3.76 10.89 7.19
CA SER A 143 -5.21 10.75 6.97
C SER A 143 -5.53 9.59 6.04
N GLY A 144 -6.52 8.77 6.40
CA GLY A 144 -6.90 7.56 5.67
C GLY A 144 -5.99 6.34 5.90
N VAL A 145 -4.99 6.43 6.78
CA VAL A 145 -4.08 5.32 7.11
C VAL A 145 -4.44 4.74 8.49
N ALA A 146 -4.61 3.41 8.54
CA ALA A 146 -5.01 2.69 9.75
C ALA A 146 -3.82 2.31 10.66
N GLY A 147 -2.65 2.04 10.06
CA GLY A 147 -1.40 1.69 10.76
C GLY A 147 -0.17 2.21 10.00
N GLN A 148 0.96 2.32 10.68
CA GLN A 148 2.24 2.65 10.05
C GLN A 148 3.44 2.14 10.86
N TRP A 149 4.28 1.32 10.24
CA TRP A 149 5.68 1.14 10.61
C TRP A 149 6.54 2.30 10.11
N ASN A 150 7.38 2.85 10.99
CA ASN A 150 8.36 3.88 10.64
C ASN A 150 9.78 3.44 11.02
N HIS A 151 10.51 2.93 10.03
CA HIS A 151 11.90 2.48 10.16
C HIS A 151 12.86 3.56 10.71
N LYS A 152 12.61 4.86 10.46
CA LYS A 152 13.51 5.94 10.92
C LYS A 152 13.39 6.23 12.41
N THR A 153 12.18 6.10 12.96
CA THR A 153 11.91 6.35 14.39
C THR A 153 11.77 5.06 15.20
N GLN A 154 11.81 3.90 14.53
CA GLN A 154 11.53 2.57 15.08
C GLN A 154 10.21 2.54 15.85
N ARG A 155 9.15 3.03 15.19
CA ARG A 155 7.79 3.09 15.77
C ARG A 155 6.75 2.38 14.92
N VAL A 156 6.03 1.45 15.53
CA VAL A 156 4.75 0.94 15.03
C VAL A 156 3.65 1.86 15.57
N LYS A 157 2.92 2.50 14.67
CA LYS A 157 1.81 3.40 14.99
C LYS A 157 0.50 2.78 14.56
N LEU A 158 -0.52 2.90 15.40
CA LEU A 158 -1.88 2.47 15.08
C LEU A 158 -2.82 3.66 15.23
N ASN A 159 -3.68 3.88 14.23
CA ASN A 159 -4.67 4.94 14.26
C ASN A 159 -5.67 4.67 15.41
N PRO A 160 -5.96 5.65 16.29
CA PRO A 160 -7.03 5.58 17.28
C PRO A 160 -8.34 5.04 16.75
N ASN A 161 -8.72 5.45 15.53
CA ASN A 161 -10.04 5.23 14.97
C ASN A 161 -9.93 4.39 13.68
N ILE A 162 -10.30 3.11 13.76
CA ILE A 162 -10.19 2.16 12.64
C ILE A 162 -11.58 1.76 12.15
N HIS A 163 -11.74 1.60 10.83
CA HIS A 163 -13.01 1.20 10.21
C HIS A 163 -13.57 -0.08 10.83
N PHE A 164 -14.88 -0.12 11.05
CA PHE A 164 -15.55 -1.21 11.76
C PHE A 164 -15.46 -2.57 11.04
N GLU A 165 -15.22 -2.58 9.73
CA GLU A 165 -15.02 -3.80 8.95
C GLU A 165 -13.60 -4.39 9.10
N SER A 166 -12.64 -3.60 9.57
CA SER A 166 -11.27 -4.01 9.90
C SER A 166 -11.11 -4.24 11.41
N HIS A 167 -10.12 -5.02 11.84
CA HIS A 167 -9.83 -5.19 13.28
C HIS A 167 -8.50 -4.54 13.67
N PRO A 168 -8.44 -3.70 14.73
CA PRO A 168 -7.19 -3.04 15.13
C PRO A 168 -6.00 -3.97 15.37
N ALA A 169 -6.23 -5.17 15.92
CA ALA A 169 -5.15 -6.16 16.10
C ALA A 169 -4.63 -6.77 14.79
N GLN A 170 -5.46 -6.87 13.75
CA GLN A 170 -5.03 -7.34 12.43
C GLN A 170 -4.20 -6.27 11.71
N VAL A 171 -4.64 -5.02 11.78
CA VAL A 171 -3.86 -3.85 11.30
C VAL A 171 -2.53 -3.76 12.05
N ALA A 172 -2.52 -3.95 13.37
CA ALA A 172 -1.28 -4.04 14.14
C ALA A 172 -0.38 -5.19 13.64
N GLY A 173 -0.94 -6.38 13.39
CA GLY A 173 -0.20 -7.51 12.82
C GLY A 173 0.50 -7.18 11.51
N HIS A 174 -0.18 -6.47 10.59
CA HIS A 174 0.40 -5.99 9.33
C HIS A 174 1.62 -5.08 9.55
N GLU A 175 1.50 -4.10 10.45
CA GLU A 175 2.62 -3.20 10.77
C GLU A 175 3.75 -3.90 11.54
N PHE A 176 3.44 -4.92 12.34
CA PHE A 176 4.47 -5.76 12.97
C PHE A 176 5.20 -6.64 11.96
N ILE A 177 4.52 -7.16 10.93
CA ILE A 177 5.20 -7.87 9.82
C ILE A 177 6.19 -6.93 9.11
N HIS A 178 5.79 -5.69 8.79
CA HIS A 178 6.72 -4.66 8.26
C HIS A 178 7.87 -4.32 9.21
N CYS A 179 7.62 -4.35 10.52
CA CYS A 179 8.62 -4.08 11.56
C CYS A 179 9.66 -5.22 11.66
N TYR A 180 9.23 -6.47 11.55
CA TYR A 180 10.09 -7.65 11.58
C TYR A 180 10.77 -7.98 10.24
N THR A 181 10.36 -7.36 9.11
CA THR A 181 11.04 -7.54 7.82
C THR A 181 12.54 -7.27 7.95
N HIS A 182 13.37 -8.20 7.48
CA HIS A 182 14.81 -8.12 7.64
C HIS A 182 15.41 -6.94 6.86
N PRO A 183 16.32 -6.14 7.45
CA PRO A 183 16.94 -5.01 6.76
C PRO A 183 17.59 -5.38 5.43
N GLU A 184 18.30 -6.52 5.36
CA GLU A 184 18.91 -7.02 4.11
C GLU A 184 17.88 -7.27 2.99
N PHE A 185 16.68 -7.78 3.34
CA PHE A 185 15.60 -7.97 2.36
C PHE A 185 15.13 -6.61 1.82
N VAL A 186 14.92 -5.64 2.71
CA VAL A 186 14.53 -4.27 2.34
C VAL A 186 15.60 -3.62 1.48
N GLU A 187 16.86 -3.60 1.91
CA GLU A 187 17.94 -2.88 1.24
C GLU A 187 18.22 -3.38 -0.19
N ARG A 188 18.10 -4.69 -0.42
CA ARG A 188 18.25 -5.27 -1.76
C ARG A 188 17.10 -4.87 -2.69
N HIS A 189 15.87 -4.85 -2.20
CA HIS A 189 14.68 -4.66 -3.04
C HIS A 189 14.18 -3.20 -3.12
N ILE A 190 14.50 -2.31 -2.16
CA ILE A 190 13.89 -0.98 -2.01
C ILE A 190 14.03 -0.05 -3.22
N LYS A 191 15.03 -0.29 -4.07
CA LYS A 191 15.29 0.50 -5.28
C LYS A 191 14.60 -0.05 -6.53
N HIS A 192 13.97 -1.23 -6.45
CA HIS A 192 13.24 -1.83 -7.56
C HIS A 192 11.96 -1.03 -7.86
N PRO A 193 11.59 -0.78 -9.13
CA PRO A 193 10.39 -0.02 -9.49
C PRO A 193 9.08 -0.54 -8.87
N HIS A 194 8.99 -1.85 -8.64
CA HIS A 194 7.84 -2.48 -8.00
C HIS A 194 7.98 -2.72 -6.49
N TRP A 195 9.00 -2.15 -5.83
CA TRP A 195 9.26 -2.33 -4.39
C TRP A 195 8.00 -2.22 -3.53
N LYS A 196 7.20 -1.15 -3.70
CA LYS A 196 5.98 -0.96 -2.89
C LYS A 196 4.97 -2.09 -3.08
N ALA A 197 4.78 -2.56 -4.32
CA ALA A 197 3.85 -3.64 -4.63
C ALA A 197 4.38 -5.02 -4.18
N LEU A 198 5.70 -5.19 -4.10
CA LEU A 198 6.33 -6.38 -3.52
C LEU A 198 6.18 -6.38 -1.99
N ASN A 199 6.60 -5.30 -1.33
CA ASN A 199 6.62 -5.22 0.13
C ASN A 199 5.21 -5.27 0.72
N GLU A 200 4.29 -4.42 0.26
CA GLU A 200 2.90 -4.42 0.77
C GLU A 200 2.15 -5.70 0.35
N GLY A 201 2.42 -6.26 -0.83
CA GLY A 201 1.84 -7.52 -1.28
C GLY A 201 2.24 -8.69 -0.37
N LEU A 202 3.54 -8.85 -0.12
CA LEU A 202 4.08 -9.88 0.78
C LEU A 202 3.58 -9.67 2.22
N THR A 203 3.62 -8.45 2.74
CA THR A 203 3.10 -8.14 4.07
C THR A 203 1.61 -8.49 4.18
N THR A 204 0.78 -8.08 3.23
CA THR A 204 -0.66 -8.42 3.21
C THR A 204 -0.86 -9.94 3.19
N ARG A 205 -0.14 -10.65 2.33
CA ARG A 205 -0.20 -12.12 2.20
C ARG A 205 0.21 -12.84 3.49
N LEU A 206 1.15 -12.28 4.25
CA LEU A 206 1.53 -12.80 5.57
C LEU A 206 0.51 -12.42 6.67
N THR A 207 -0.10 -11.22 6.60
CA THR A 207 -1.20 -10.79 7.48
C THR A 207 -2.41 -11.72 7.35
N GLU A 208 -2.75 -12.16 6.13
CA GLU A 208 -3.85 -13.11 5.86
C GLU A 208 -3.62 -14.52 6.46
N LYS A 209 -2.39 -14.83 6.89
CA LYS A 209 -2.04 -16.11 7.55
C LYS A 209 -2.04 -16.02 9.07
N LEU A 210 -2.29 -14.84 9.63
CA LEU A 210 -2.50 -14.67 11.05
C LEU A 210 -3.93 -15.15 11.41
N PRO A 211 -4.14 -15.83 12.56
CA PRO A 211 -5.48 -16.20 13.01
C PRO A 211 -6.35 -14.95 13.23
N ASP A 212 -7.60 -15.02 12.77
CA ASP A 212 -8.55 -13.91 12.91
C ASP A 212 -8.76 -13.53 14.39
N PRO A 213 -8.71 -12.23 14.73
CA PRO A 213 -8.98 -11.77 16.08
C PRO A 213 -10.44 -11.98 16.45
N LYS A 214 -10.70 -12.40 17.69
CA LYS A 214 -12.06 -12.61 18.21
C LYS A 214 -12.91 -11.34 18.08
N ARG A 215 -14.01 -11.42 17.32
CA ARG A 215 -14.98 -10.33 17.15
C ARG A 215 -16.21 -10.54 18.04
N LEU A 216 -16.83 -9.44 18.48
CA LEU A 216 -18.11 -9.46 19.20
C LEU A 216 -19.31 -9.75 18.30
N LEU A 217 -19.19 -9.48 16.99
CA LEU A 217 -20.22 -9.72 15.99
C LEU A 217 -19.61 -10.54 14.83
N PRO A 218 -20.37 -11.49 14.23
CA PRO A 218 -19.89 -12.39 13.19
C PRO A 218 -19.87 -11.71 11.81
N ILE A 219 -19.23 -10.55 11.75
CA ILE A 219 -19.05 -9.78 10.51
C ILE A 219 -17.71 -10.23 9.90
N PRO A 220 -17.65 -10.55 8.59
CA PRO A 220 -16.38 -10.83 7.92
C PRO A 220 -15.42 -9.64 8.04
N LEU A 221 -14.11 -9.91 8.09
CA LEU A 221 -13.13 -8.84 7.99
C LEU A 221 -13.09 -8.36 6.53
N ALA A 222 -13.12 -7.04 6.34
CA ALA A 222 -12.84 -6.46 5.03
C ALA A 222 -11.42 -6.87 4.63
N LYS A 223 -11.26 -7.24 3.35
CA LYS A 223 -9.93 -7.44 2.77
C LYS A 223 -9.11 -6.16 2.89
N ASP A 224 -7.82 -6.30 3.09
CA ASP A 224 -6.90 -5.18 3.10
C ASP A 224 -7.01 -4.37 1.79
N PRO A 225 -6.98 -3.02 1.83
CA PRO A 225 -6.96 -2.16 0.64
C PRO A 225 -5.97 -2.58 -0.45
N TYR A 226 -4.87 -3.26 -0.12
CA TYR A 226 -3.89 -3.75 -1.09
C TYR A 226 -4.44 -4.77 -2.11
N HIS A 227 -5.57 -5.44 -1.83
CA HIS A 227 -6.32 -6.23 -2.83
C HIS A 227 -6.91 -5.37 -3.96
N GLY A 228 -7.13 -4.08 -3.72
CA GLY A 228 -7.65 -3.13 -4.72
C GLY A 228 -6.59 -2.63 -5.70
N PHE A 229 -5.30 -2.67 -5.36
CA PHE A 229 -4.24 -2.27 -6.27
C PHE A 229 -3.79 -3.43 -7.15
N LYS A 230 -3.67 -3.15 -8.45
CA LYS A 230 -3.30 -4.14 -9.46
C LYS A 230 -1.97 -3.80 -10.13
N LEU A 231 -1.24 -4.84 -10.51
CA LEU A 231 -0.14 -4.76 -11.45
C LEU A 231 -0.70 -4.60 -12.88
N SER A 232 0.13 -4.15 -13.83
CA SER A 232 -0.29 -4.06 -15.24
C SER A 232 -0.55 -5.43 -15.89
N THR A 233 -0.16 -6.53 -15.24
CA THR A 233 -0.53 -7.91 -15.58
C THR A 233 -1.96 -8.28 -15.19
N GLY A 234 -2.62 -7.47 -14.34
CA GLY A 234 -3.99 -7.70 -13.84
C GLY A 234 -4.06 -8.30 -12.42
N ASP A 235 -2.99 -8.94 -11.95
CA ASP A 235 -2.86 -9.48 -10.60
C ASP A 235 -3.00 -8.38 -9.54
N SER A 236 -3.69 -8.65 -8.43
CA SER A 236 -3.60 -7.79 -7.23
C SER A 236 -2.22 -7.92 -6.59
N TRP A 237 -1.81 -6.97 -5.73
CA TRP A 237 -0.52 -7.09 -5.04
C TRP A 237 -0.43 -8.35 -4.15
N PRO A 238 -1.48 -8.74 -3.38
CA PRO A 238 -1.49 -10.02 -2.65
C PRO A 238 -1.53 -11.26 -3.56
N ASP A 239 -2.17 -11.20 -4.73
CA ASP A 239 -2.13 -12.31 -5.70
C ASP A 239 -0.72 -12.54 -6.25
N ALA A 240 0.00 -11.46 -6.59
CA ALA A 240 1.39 -11.55 -7.03
C ALA A 240 2.32 -12.07 -5.93
N ALA A 241 2.08 -11.67 -4.67
CA ALA A 241 2.77 -12.19 -3.50
C ALA A 241 2.47 -13.68 -3.25
N ARG A 242 1.22 -14.13 -3.41
CA ARG A 242 0.87 -15.56 -3.37
C ARG A 242 1.63 -16.32 -4.46
N ARG A 243 1.71 -15.80 -5.69
CA ARG A 243 2.48 -16.46 -6.76
C ARG A 243 3.98 -16.58 -6.47
N ILE A 244 4.58 -15.62 -5.75
CA ILE A 244 5.96 -15.75 -5.27
C ILE A 244 6.07 -16.90 -4.26
N GLU A 245 5.16 -16.94 -3.28
CA GLU A 245 5.10 -18.00 -2.29
C GLU A 245 4.87 -19.40 -2.91
N ASP A 246 3.99 -19.50 -3.91
CA ASP A 246 3.71 -20.74 -4.64
C ASP A 246 4.95 -21.24 -5.40
N GLU A 247 5.79 -20.34 -5.91
CA GLU A 247 7.03 -20.66 -6.65
C GLU A 247 8.20 -21.04 -5.74
N VAL A 248 8.42 -20.32 -4.63
CA VAL A 248 9.59 -20.53 -3.75
C VAL A 248 9.31 -21.40 -2.52
N GLY A 249 8.04 -21.53 -2.12
CA GLY A 249 7.59 -22.18 -0.89
C GLY A 249 7.62 -21.25 0.35
N GLU A 250 6.69 -21.47 1.29
CA GLU A 250 6.53 -20.64 2.50
C GLU A 250 7.83 -20.53 3.32
N ASP A 251 8.55 -21.63 3.57
CA ASP A 251 9.78 -21.62 4.37
C ASP A 251 10.90 -20.75 3.75
N VAL A 252 11.08 -20.81 2.42
CA VAL A 252 12.05 -19.97 1.72
C VAL A 252 11.61 -18.51 1.78
N LEU A 253 10.33 -18.21 1.55
CA LEU A 253 9.81 -16.85 1.66
C LEU A 253 10.03 -16.27 3.08
N LEU A 254 9.78 -17.03 4.14
CA LEU A 254 9.97 -16.59 5.52
C LEU A 254 11.46 -16.41 5.87
N LYS A 255 12.34 -17.30 5.41
CA LYS A 255 13.80 -17.16 5.55
C LYS A 255 14.33 -15.92 4.83
N ALA A 256 13.78 -15.59 3.67
CA ALA A 256 14.13 -14.36 2.96
C ALA A 256 13.61 -13.11 3.69
N PHE A 257 12.31 -13.07 3.99
CA PHE A 257 11.60 -11.88 4.42
C PHE A 257 11.87 -11.52 5.89
N PHE A 258 11.94 -12.50 6.79
CA PHE A 258 12.23 -12.29 8.21
C PHE A 258 13.67 -12.67 8.60
N GLY A 259 14.20 -13.75 8.01
CA GLY A 259 15.52 -14.29 8.37
C GLY A 259 16.70 -13.56 7.71
N GLY A 260 16.49 -12.87 6.59
CA GLY A 260 17.56 -12.22 5.84
C GLY A 260 18.48 -13.18 5.07
N ASP A 261 18.08 -14.43 4.87
CA ASP A 261 18.91 -15.45 4.23
C ASP A 261 19.25 -15.08 2.77
N ASP A 262 20.55 -15.08 2.45
CA ASP A 262 21.08 -14.59 1.17
C ASP A 262 20.62 -15.42 -0.03
N GLN A 263 20.48 -16.74 0.12
CA GLN A 263 20.02 -17.62 -0.95
C GLN A 263 18.50 -17.51 -1.11
N ALA A 264 17.76 -17.49 0.00
CA ALA A 264 16.31 -17.34 -0.01
C ALA A 264 15.87 -16.00 -0.61
N ILE A 265 16.57 -14.90 -0.28
CA ILE A 265 16.41 -13.60 -0.93
C ILE A 265 16.61 -13.72 -2.44
N SER A 266 17.65 -14.45 -2.87
CA SER A 266 17.96 -14.64 -4.28
C SER A 266 16.85 -15.41 -5.01
N GLU A 267 16.26 -16.45 -4.40
CA GLU A 267 15.11 -17.17 -4.99
C GLU A 267 13.84 -16.31 -5.05
N VAL A 268 13.50 -15.58 -3.99
CA VAL A 268 12.38 -14.61 -3.99
C VAL A 268 12.57 -13.55 -5.08
N ALA A 269 13.79 -13.06 -5.27
CA ALA A 269 14.10 -12.09 -6.31
C ALA A 269 13.94 -12.66 -7.73
N LYS A 270 14.32 -13.92 -7.98
CA LYS A 270 14.08 -14.61 -9.27
C LYS A 270 12.58 -14.80 -9.56
N ALA A 271 11.82 -15.26 -8.57
CA ALA A 271 10.36 -15.43 -8.70
C ALA A 271 9.68 -14.07 -8.96
N ALA A 272 10.05 -13.03 -8.21
CA ALA A 272 9.60 -11.66 -8.44
C ALA A 272 9.96 -11.16 -9.86
N ALA A 273 11.17 -11.46 -10.35
CA ALA A 273 11.60 -11.11 -11.71
C ALA A 273 10.73 -11.77 -12.80
N GLN A 274 10.12 -12.92 -12.53
CA GLN A 274 9.20 -13.59 -13.46
C GLN A 274 7.77 -13.05 -13.37
N ILE A 275 7.27 -12.79 -12.16
CA ILE A 275 5.87 -12.47 -11.88
C ILE A 275 5.54 -10.99 -12.12
N TYR A 276 6.44 -10.07 -11.75
CA TYR A 276 6.17 -8.63 -11.84
C TYR A 276 6.31 -8.10 -13.27
N PRO A 277 5.68 -6.95 -13.60
CA PRO A 277 5.80 -6.34 -14.91
C PRO A 277 7.26 -6.04 -15.29
N LYS A 278 7.63 -6.37 -16.53
CA LYS A 278 9.00 -6.22 -17.03
C LYS A 278 9.20 -4.80 -17.54
N ILE A 279 9.57 -3.88 -16.65
CA ILE A 279 9.69 -2.45 -16.96
C ILE A 279 11.14 -1.97 -17.00
N ALA A 280 11.38 -0.87 -17.69
CA ALA A 280 12.71 -0.27 -17.79
C ALA A 280 13.21 0.23 -16.42
N SER A 281 14.49 0.03 -16.15
CA SER A 281 15.13 0.42 -14.89
C SER A 281 16.50 1.06 -15.14
N ARG A 282 16.68 2.27 -14.61
CA ARG A 282 17.99 2.96 -14.59
C ARG A 282 19.06 2.18 -13.85
N ILE A 283 18.66 1.28 -12.95
CA ILE A 283 19.57 0.37 -12.25
C ILE A 283 20.09 -0.67 -13.24
N THR A 284 19.19 -1.36 -13.94
CA THR A 284 19.55 -2.30 -15.02
C THR A 284 20.40 -1.62 -16.09
N GLU A 285 20.07 -0.41 -16.54
CA GLU A 285 20.91 0.37 -17.49
C GLU A 285 22.34 0.60 -16.96
N ARG A 286 22.50 0.90 -15.66
CA ARG A 286 23.82 1.08 -15.03
C ARG A 286 24.59 -0.23 -14.88
N GLU A 287 23.93 -1.31 -14.46
CA GLU A 287 24.59 -2.63 -14.36
C GLU A 287 24.97 -3.16 -15.75
N LEU A 288 24.17 -2.88 -16.78
CA LEU A 288 24.53 -3.13 -18.19
C LEU A 288 25.72 -2.29 -18.65
N TYR A 289 25.86 -1.05 -18.19
CA TYR A 289 27.04 -0.23 -18.48
C TYR A 289 28.32 -0.81 -17.85
N GLN A 290 28.24 -1.23 -16.59
CA GLN A 290 29.33 -1.91 -15.89
C GLN A 290 29.67 -3.27 -16.55
N ALA A 291 28.67 -4.06 -16.89
CA ALA A 291 28.85 -5.33 -17.59
C ALA A 291 29.36 -5.16 -19.03
N GLY A 292 28.97 -4.09 -19.70
CA GLY A 292 29.24 -3.83 -21.10
C GLY A 292 30.58 -3.16 -21.41
N SER A 293 31.31 -2.74 -20.38
CA SER A 293 32.75 -2.48 -20.48
C SER A 293 33.57 -3.77 -20.70
N MET A 294 32.92 -4.95 -20.67
CA MET A 294 33.51 -6.25 -21.01
C MET A 294 33.03 -6.75 -22.39
N ARG A 295 33.74 -7.74 -22.94
CA ARG A 295 33.34 -8.45 -24.18
C ARG A 295 31.87 -8.89 -24.10
N GLY A 296 31.06 -8.51 -25.08
CA GLY A 296 29.63 -8.85 -25.13
C GLY A 296 28.68 -7.70 -24.76
N GLY A 297 29.19 -6.52 -24.41
CA GLY A 297 28.38 -5.37 -23.98
C GLY A 297 27.30 -4.93 -24.97
N GLN A 298 27.61 -4.86 -26.26
CA GLN A 298 26.62 -4.53 -27.29
C GLN A 298 25.50 -5.58 -27.36
N GLN A 299 25.85 -6.87 -27.33
CA GLN A 299 24.87 -7.96 -27.37
C GLN A 299 23.93 -7.91 -26.16
N LEU A 300 24.47 -7.66 -24.95
CA LEU A 300 23.66 -7.44 -23.74
C LEU A 300 22.71 -6.25 -23.88
N ALA A 301 23.19 -5.12 -24.38
CA ALA A 301 22.38 -3.91 -24.53
C ALA A 301 21.31 -4.05 -25.64
N GLU A 302 21.63 -4.72 -26.76
CA GLU A 302 20.64 -5.09 -27.78
C GLU A 302 19.61 -6.05 -27.16
N CYS A 303 20.05 -7.05 -26.39
CA CYS A 303 19.16 -8.01 -25.73
C CYS A 303 18.19 -7.33 -24.75
N TYR A 304 18.67 -6.37 -23.93
CA TYR A 304 17.82 -5.56 -23.03
C TYR A 304 16.76 -4.75 -23.79
N VAL A 305 17.14 -4.09 -24.90
CA VAL A 305 16.19 -3.40 -25.78
C VAL A 305 15.11 -4.37 -26.28
N GLY A 306 15.50 -5.56 -26.70
CA GLY A 306 14.55 -6.58 -27.15
C GLY A 306 13.65 -7.10 -26.03
N ALA A 307 14.17 -7.24 -24.81
CA ALA A 307 13.40 -7.60 -23.62
C ALA A 307 12.32 -6.55 -23.30
N LEU A 308 12.65 -5.26 -23.39
CA LEU A 308 11.68 -4.17 -23.19
C LEU A 308 10.61 -4.15 -24.29
N LEU A 309 11.02 -4.20 -25.57
CA LEU A 309 10.10 -4.19 -26.71
C LEU A 309 9.12 -5.37 -26.68
N LYS A 310 9.61 -6.58 -26.35
CA LYS A 310 8.77 -7.78 -26.22
C LYS A 310 7.66 -7.60 -25.17
N ASN A 311 7.95 -6.89 -24.08
CA ASN A 311 7.00 -6.62 -22.99
C ASN A 311 6.21 -5.31 -23.21
N GLY A 312 6.14 -4.82 -24.45
CA GLY A 312 5.37 -3.62 -24.82
C GLY A 312 5.86 -2.33 -24.18
N GLN A 313 7.07 -2.32 -23.61
CA GLN A 313 7.60 -1.13 -22.94
C GLN A 313 8.06 -0.09 -23.95
N LYS A 314 7.82 1.18 -23.64
CA LYS A 314 8.57 2.27 -24.26
C LYS A 314 10.05 2.10 -23.91
N LEU A 315 10.93 2.24 -24.90
CA LEU A 315 12.37 2.30 -24.64
C LEU A 315 12.72 3.53 -23.78
N PRO A 316 13.81 3.48 -22.99
CA PRO A 316 14.21 4.61 -22.17
C PRO A 316 14.48 5.86 -22.99
N ASP A 317 14.03 7.03 -22.52
CA ASP A 317 14.38 8.35 -23.09
C ASP A 317 15.80 8.78 -22.67
N SER A 318 16.76 7.84 -22.66
CA SER A 318 18.14 8.02 -22.24
C SER A 318 19.13 7.76 -23.39
N PHE A 319 20.37 8.23 -23.21
CA PHE A 319 21.48 7.83 -24.06
C PHE A 319 21.83 6.36 -23.82
N THR A 320 22.33 5.69 -24.85
CA THR A 320 22.75 4.28 -24.75
C THR A 320 24.04 4.08 -23.96
N ASN A 321 24.63 5.17 -23.45
CA ASN A 321 25.92 5.22 -22.74
C ASN A 321 27.05 4.51 -23.50
N TYR A 322 27.05 4.64 -24.82
CA TYR A 322 27.99 4.00 -25.75
C TYR A 322 27.96 2.45 -25.79
N LEU A 323 27.00 1.82 -25.12
CA LEU A 323 26.79 0.36 -25.20
C LEU A 323 26.23 -0.08 -26.55
N LEU A 324 25.51 0.82 -27.23
CA LEU A 324 25.02 0.62 -28.58
C LEU A 324 25.67 1.64 -29.52
N PRO A 325 25.94 1.30 -30.79
CA PRO A 325 26.49 2.24 -31.77
C PRO A 325 25.49 3.34 -32.23
N VAL A 326 24.44 3.62 -31.47
CA VAL A 326 23.49 4.74 -31.65
C VAL A 326 23.46 5.62 -30.40
N PHE A 327 23.14 6.91 -30.52
CA PHE A 327 23.32 7.89 -29.45
C PHE A 327 22.28 7.73 -28.33
N SER A 328 21.01 7.57 -28.71
CA SER A 328 19.86 7.35 -27.84
C SER A 328 19.13 6.06 -28.23
N TYR A 329 18.29 5.52 -27.33
CA TYR A 329 17.44 4.39 -27.67
C TYR A 329 16.39 4.73 -28.75
N SER A 330 15.99 6.01 -28.86
CA SER A 330 15.11 6.51 -29.93
C SER A 330 15.71 6.45 -31.34
N ASP A 331 17.04 6.39 -31.46
CA ASP A 331 17.73 6.27 -32.75
C ASP A 331 17.73 4.83 -33.32
N ILE A 332 17.20 3.86 -32.57
CA ILE A 332 17.10 2.47 -33.01
C ILE A 332 15.98 2.37 -34.07
N SER A 333 16.38 2.18 -35.33
CA SER A 333 15.43 2.09 -36.44
C SER A 333 14.37 0.98 -36.21
N PRO A 334 13.13 1.14 -36.70
CA PRO A 334 12.08 0.12 -36.55
C PRO A 334 12.48 -1.26 -37.12
N GLY A 335 13.34 -1.28 -38.14
CA GLY A 335 13.89 -2.52 -38.71
C GLY A 335 14.91 -3.21 -37.79
N HIS A 336 15.72 -2.45 -37.06
CA HIS A 336 16.62 -2.99 -36.04
C HIS A 336 15.83 -3.44 -34.81
N ALA A 337 14.87 -2.63 -34.33
CA ALA A 337 14.02 -2.95 -33.20
C ALA A 337 13.32 -4.31 -33.35
N LYS A 338 12.69 -4.59 -34.50
CA LYS A 338 12.05 -5.88 -34.79
C LYS A 338 13.04 -7.06 -34.77
N LYS A 339 14.24 -6.90 -35.35
CA LYS A 339 15.29 -7.93 -35.36
C LYS A 339 15.85 -8.21 -33.96
N ILE A 340 16.05 -7.15 -33.17
CA ILE A 340 16.48 -7.20 -31.77
C ILE A 340 15.45 -7.95 -30.92
N GLN A 341 14.17 -7.56 -31.00
CA GLN A 341 13.07 -8.22 -30.30
C GLN A 341 13.00 -9.72 -30.63
N ALA A 342 13.04 -10.08 -31.91
CA ALA A 342 12.99 -11.48 -32.34
C ALA A 342 14.19 -12.33 -31.89
N GLN A 343 15.36 -11.72 -31.64
CA GLN A 343 16.49 -12.43 -31.01
C GLN A 343 16.38 -12.50 -29.49
N ALA A 344 15.86 -11.46 -28.83
CA ALA A 344 15.59 -11.48 -27.39
C ALA A 344 14.57 -12.56 -27.02
N GLU A 345 13.50 -12.72 -27.80
CA GLU A 345 12.54 -13.82 -27.64
C GLU A 345 13.20 -15.20 -27.76
N LYS A 346 14.20 -15.36 -28.63
CA LYS A 346 14.96 -16.62 -28.77
C LYS A 346 15.91 -16.86 -27.60
N SER A 347 16.58 -15.82 -27.10
CA SER A 347 17.44 -15.94 -25.91
C SER A 347 16.62 -16.25 -24.66
N GLN A 348 15.48 -15.57 -24.45
CA GLN A 348 14.58 -15.89 -23.34
C GLN A 348 14.05 -17.33 -23.41
N LYS A 349 13.73 -17.86 -24.60
CA LYS A 349 13.33 -19.26 -24.76
C LYS A 349 14.43 -20.27 -24.41
N ARG A 350 15.72 -19.91 -24.52
CA ARG A 350 16.86 -20.76 -24.09
C ARG A 350 17.18 -20.60 -22.61
N MET A 351 17.25 -19.36 -22.14
CA MET A 351 17.79 -18.99 -20.83
C MET A 351 16.73 -18.93 -19.72
N GLY A 352 15.44 -18.90 -20.08
CA GLY A 352 14.32 -18.93 -19.15
C GLY A 352 14.44 -17.89 -18.04
N ILE A 353 14.41 -18.36 -16.79
CA ILE A 353 14.50 -17.52 -15.59
C ILE A 353 15.76 -16.65 -15.55
N VAL A 354 16.89 -17.09 -16.13
CA VAL A 354 18.14 -16.32 -16.15
C VAL A 354 17.98 -15.04 -16.98
N PHE A 355 17.24 -15.09 -18.10
CA PHE A 355 16.95 -13.91 -18.92
C PHE A 355 16.13 -12.88 -18.15
N ASP A 356 15.04 -13.31 -17.53
CA ASP A 356 14.17 -12.41 -16.76
C ASP A 356 14.88 -11.83 -15.53
N THR A 357 15.67 -12.66 -14.84
CA THR A 357 16.47 -12.24 -13.69
C THR A 357 17.55 -11.23 -14.06
N ALA A 358 18.23 -11.40 -15.21
CA ALA A 358 19.29 -10.49 -15.66
C ALA A 358 18.79 -9.04 -15.88
N PHE A 359 17.55 -8.86 -16.35
CA PHE A 359 17.02 -7.53 -16.67
C PHE A 359 16.05 -6.97 -15.63
N PHE A 360 15.32 -7.83 -14.91
CA PHE A 360 14.16 -7.45 -14.09
C PHE A 360 14.20 -7.99 -12.65
N SER A 361 15.32 -8.56 -12.20
CA SER A 361 15.48 -8.92 -10.77
C SER A 361 15.50 -7.67 -9.88
N PRO A 362 14.78 -7.67 -8.75
CA PRO A 362 14.88 -6.62 -7.76
C PRO A 362 16.20 -6.65 -6.98
N ASP A 363 16.82 -7.83 -6.81
CA ASP A 363 18.11 -7.96 -6.14
C ASP A 363 19.28 -7.81 -7.13
N LEU A 364 20.11 -6.80 -6.87
CA LEU A 364 21.33 -6.49 -7.63
C LEU A 364 22.36 -7.63 -7.63
N LYS A 365 22.49 -8.40 -6.53
CA LYS A 365 23.47 -9.48 -6.45
C LYS A 365 23.09 -10.60 -7.43
N THR A 366 21.85 -11.06 -7.34
CA THR A 366 21.25 -12.06 -8.24
C THR A 366 21.21 -11.55 -9.69
N GLN A 367 20.89 -10.27 -9.91
CA GLN A 367 20.88 -9.65 -11.24
C GLN A 367 22.24 -9.74 -11.93
N ARG A 368 23.32 -9.40 -11.22
CA ARG A 368 24.70 -9.42 -11.76
C ARG A 368 25.16 -10.82 -12.18
N LEU A 369 24.82 -11.83 -11.37
CA LEU A 369 25.12 -13.23 -11.71
C LEU A 369 24.38 -13.65 -12.98
N ALA A 370 23.08 -13.34 -13.07
CA ALA A 370 22.26 -13.65 -14.23
C ALA A 370 22.70 -12.89 -15.50
N LEU A 371 23.12 -11.63 -15.37
CA LEU A 371 23.73 -10.85 -16.47
C LEU A 371 25.00 -11.51 -17.00
N GLY A 372 25.86 -12.02 -16.11
CA GLY A 372 27.06 -12.78 -16.47
C GLY A 372 26.72 -14.03 -17.28
N MET A 373 25.81 -14.86 -16.77
CA MET A 373 25.35 -16.07 -17.46
C MET A 373 24.69 -15.78 -18.82
N LEU A 374 23.83 -14.76 -18.88
CA LEU A 374 23.17 -14.34 -20.11
C LEU A 374 24.18 -13.84 -21.15
N ARG A 375 25.21 -13.09 -20.73
CA ARG A 375 26.25 -12.60 -21.64
C ARG A 375 26.95 -13.72 -22.40
N GLU A 376 27.24 -14.84 -21.75
CA GLU A 376 27.91 -15.97 -22.40
C GLU A 376 26.99 -16.68 -23.42
N ASP A 377 25.68 -16.84 -23.14
CA ASP A 377 24.68 -17.27 -24.14
C ASP A 377 24.65 -16.33 -25.35
N LEU A 378 24.65 -15.02 -25.10
CA LEU A 378 24.62 -14.01 -26.15
C LEU A 378 25.92 -14.00 -26.98
N LEU A 379 27.08 -14.26 -26.40
CA LEU A 379 28.34 -14.37 -27.15
C LEU A 379 28.38 -15.57 -28.10
N MET A 380 27.65 -16.66 -27.79
CA MET A 380 27.55 -17.84 -28.65
C MET A 380 26.44 -17.73 -29.71
N HIS A 381 25.33 -17.06 -29.39
CA HIS A 381 24.09 -17.17 -30.17
C HIS A 381 23.53 -15.84 -30.73
N TRP A 382 24.00 -14.68 -30.25
CA TRP A 382 23.49 -13.39 -30.70
C TRP A 382 24.19 -12.90 -31.97
N LYS A 383 23.42 -12.65 -33.03
CA LYS A 383 23.94 -11.97 -34.23
C LYS A 383 23.79 -10.46 -34.03
N LYS A 384 24.92 -9.72 -34.06
CA LYS A 384 24.94 -8.24 -33.97
C LYS A 384 23.89 -7.64 -34.92
N VAL A 385 22.96 -6.84 -34.40
CA VAL A 385 21.89 -6.25 -35.22
C VAL A 385 22.24 -4.84 -35.65
N ILE A 386 22.74 -4.01 -34.75
CA ILE A 386 23.13 -2.64 -35.05
C ILE A 386 24.60 -2.67 -35.51
N PRO A 387 24.93 -2.22 -36.74
CA PRO A 387 26.32 -2.19 -37.19
C PRO A 387 27.14 -1.22 -36.34
N ASP A 388 28.44 -1.49 -36.21
CA ASP A 388 29.37 -0.56 -35.56
C ASP A 388 29.38 0.80 -36.27
N ARG A 389 29.67 1.87 -35.53
CA ARG A 389 29.90 3.18 -36.15
C ARG A 389 31.14 3.09 -37.04
N LYS A 390 31.01 3.58 -38.27
CA LYS A 390 32.13 3.79 -39.18
C LYS A 390 32.94 5.01 -38.76
#